data_AF-A0AAV0IPG4-F1
#
_entry.id   AF-A0AAV0IPG4-F1
#
_cell.length_a   1.000
_cell.length_b   1.000
_cell.length_c   1.000
_cell.angle_alpha   90.00
_cell.angle_beta   90.00
_cell.angle_gamma   90.00
#
_symmetry.space_group_name_H-M   'P 1'
#
loop_
_entity.id
_entity.type
_entity.pdbx_description
1 polymer ?
#
loop_
_entity_poly.entity_id
_entity_poly.type
_entity_poly.pdbx_seq_one_letter_code
_entity_poly.pdbx_strand_id
1 'polypeptide(L)'
;MANDDDARVQVLSTSLVHANNKTTQPPPPYGRIPLTPCDLRLLLVGTIQKGLLFRKPAAATTTTVAFVDSLKSSFSAALALFYPFAGRLSADEHPEDGTATIYIDCNDAGAPFAHASAAGVSVADILDPVYIPSDVILSFFPLNWLRNYHGFEHPLAAVQVTELSDGVFVGWTISHAVADGATIWKFVKSWSALCRGDYDHKTAAFSRNWFIDEKHRLIKIPITKIKEFEGEGKIVFPQLKERVLHFSRRTLEDLKTRANAEAADIGCFGDGKISSLQSLISHLWRAVIRNKNITLDPDSDQEEAAFVVQVGFRSRFVPEDYFGNAVITWPIVVKLTELSGGRDKGLGRVAAEVNKVC
;
A
#
# COMPACT_ATOMS: atom_id res chain seq x y z
N MET A 1 -18.25 -3.03 -32.41
CA MET A 1 -17.67 -4.38 -32.51
C MET A 1 -16.19 -4.23 -32.26
N ALA A 2 -15.77 -4.39 -31.01
CA ALA A 2 -14.36 -4.50 -30.64
C ALA A 2 -14.01 -5.99 -30.65
N ASN A 3 -12.93 -6.35 -31.32
CA ASN A 3 -12.47 -7.73 -31.43
C ASN A 3 -12.18 -8.31 -30.05
N ASP A 4 -12.72 -9.51 -29.81
CA ASP A 4 -12.70 -10.30 -28.58
C ASP A 4 -11.45 -11.20 -28.50
N ASP A 5 -10.29 -10.70 -28.95
CA ASP A 5 -9.03 -11.47 -29.05
C ASP A 5 -7.90 -10.94 -28.14
N ASP A 6 -8.19 -10.06 -27.17
CA ASP A 6 -7.18 -9.38 -26.33
C ASP A 6 -6.89 -10.08 -24.99
N ALA A 7 -7.03 -11.40 -24.91
CA ALA A 7 -6.76 -12.15 -23.68
C ALA A 7 -5.25 -12.35 -23.48
N ARG A 8 -4.52 -11.28 -23.12
CA ARG A 8 -3.10 -11.36 -22.70
C ARG A 8 -2.89 -12.20 -21.43
N VAL A 9 -3.95 -12.45 -20.67
CA VAL A 9 -3.96 -13.27 -19.45
C VAL A 9 -5.12 -14.25 -19.46
N GLN A 10 -4.82 -15.53 -19.30
CA GLN A 10 -5.78 -16.61 -19.15
C GLN A 10 -5.79 -17.10 -17.71
N VAL A 11 -6.94 -17.03 -17.04
CA VAL A 11 -7.11 -17.62 -15.70
C VAL A 11 -7.18 -19.15 -15.85
N LEU A 12 -6.24 -19.85 -15.22
CA LEU A 12 -6.13 -21.31 -15.25
C LEU A 12 -6.94 -21.97 -14.13
N SER A 13 -6.93 -21.36 -12.94
CA SER A 13 -7.77 -21.81 -11.82
C SER A 13 -8.03 -20.69 -10.83
N THR A 14 -9.14 -20.82 -10.10
CA THR A 14 -9.48 -19.95 -8.98
C THR A 14 -9.86 -20.80 -7.78
N SER A 15 -9.63 -20.26 -6.59
CA SER A 15 -10.06 -20.89 -5.35
C SER A 15 -10.26 -19.85 -4.26
N LEU A 16 -11.15 -20.13 -3.33
CA LEU A 16 -11.30 -19.37 -2.11
C LEU A 16 -10.43 -20.03 -1.02
N VAL A 17 -9.47 -19.30 -0.48
CA VAL A 17 -8.54 -19.81 0.53
C VAL A 17 -8.95 -19.32 1.91
N HIS A 18 -9.12 -20.25 2.83
CA HIS A 18 -9.48 -20.01 4.22
C HIS A 18 -8.25 -20.15 5.12
N ALA A 19 -8.33 -19.62 6.34
CA ALA A 19 -7.31 -19.83 7.36
C ALA A 19 -7.17 -21.33 7.68
N ASN A 20 -5.93 -21.83 7.76
CA ASN A 20 -5.69 -23.20 8.20
C ASN A 20 -5.93 -23.30 9.72
N ASN A 21 -7.14 -23.74 10.10
CA ASN A 21 -7.60 -23.84 11.50
C ASN A 21 -6.84 -24.84 12.39
N LYS A 22 -5.76 -25.47 11.90
CA LYS A 22 -5.02 -26.50 12.63
C LYS A 22 -4.09 -25.97 13.72
N THR A 23 -3.81 -24.66 13.81
CA THR A 23 -2.79 -24.15 14.75
C THR A 23 -3.21 -23.02 15.69
N THR A 24 -4.33 -22.33 15.50
CA THR A 24 -4.80 -21.30 16.45
C THR A 24 -6.27 -21.03 16.24
N GLN A 25 -7.13 -21.37 17.20
CA GLN A 25 -8.46 -20.76 17.27
C GLN A 25 -8.28 -19.23 17.39
N PRO A 26 -9.12 -18.40 16.74
CA PRO A 26 -9.12 -16.97 17.02
C PRO A 26 -9.39 -16.79 18.52
N PRO A 27 -8.58 -16.04 19.29
CA PRO A 27 -8.87 -15.85 20.70
C PRO A 27 -10.21 -15.12 20.86
N PRO A 28 -11.20 -15.71 21.55
CA PRO A 28 -12.38 -14.97 22.01
C PRO A 28 -11.93 -13.87 22.98
N PRO A 29 -12.64 -12.72 23.05
CA PRO A 29 -14.09 -12.64 22.85
C PRO A 29 -14.59 -12.02 21.53
N TYR A 30 -13.74 -11.50 20.64
CA TYR A 30 -14.24 -10.60 19.59
C TYR A 30 -13.89 -11.09 18.18
N GLY A 31 -14.79 -11.86 17.59
CA GLY A 31 -14.78 -12.17 16.14
C GLY A 31 -14.92 -10.93 15.25
N ARG A 32 -14.99 -9.72 15.81
CA ARG A 32 -15.09 -8.44 15.11
C ARG A 32 -14.09 -7.44 15.69
N ILE A 33 -13.41 -6.71 14.82
CA ILE A 33 -12.41 -5.70 15.19
C ILE A 33 -12.93 -4.33 14.78
N PRO A 34 -13.17 -3.39 15.70
CA PRO A 34 -13.63 -2.06 15.31
C PRO A 34 -12.55 -1.32 14.50
N LEU A 35 -12.97 -0.60 13.46
CA LEU A 35 -12.07 0.25 12.70
C LEU A 35 -11.62 1.46 13.53
N THR A 36 -10.31 1.72 13.52
CA THR A 36 -9.72 2.89 14.17
C THR A 36 -9.95 4.16 13.35
N PRO A 37 -9.71 5.36 13.91
CA PRO A 37 -9.71 6.60 13.12
C PRO A 37 -8.77 6.57 11.91
N CYS A 38 -7.65 5.85 11.98
CA CYS A 38 -6.72 5.69 10.86
C CYS A 38 -7.32 4.78 9.76
N ASP A 39 -8.02 3.72 10.16
CA ASP A 39 -8.68 2.79 9.23
C ASP A 39 -9.87 3.44 8.51
N LEU A 40 -10.72 4.17 9.24
CA LEU A 40 -11.96 4.77 8.71
C LEU A 40 -11.69 5.78 7.58
N ARG A 41 -10.62 6.57 7.69
CA ARG A 41 -10.23 7.56 6.65
C ARG A 41 -9.88 6.91 5.32
N LEU A 42 -9.57 5.61 5.32
CA LEU A 42 -9.12 4.87 4.16
C LEU A 42 -10.26 4.15 3.43
N LEU A 43 -11.49 4.17 3.96
CA LEU A 43 -12.66 3.55 3.31
C LEU A 43 -12.90 4.06 1.88
N LEU A 44 -12.68 5.36 1.65
CA LEU A 44 -12.84 6.01 0.34
C LEU A 44 -11.63 5.83 -0.59
N VAL A 45 -10.52 5.32 -0.08
CA VAL A 45 -9.30 5.10 -0.87
C VAL A 45 -9.38 3.76 -1.59
N GLY A 46 -8.66 3.63 -2.71
CA GLY A 46 -8.47 2.35 -3.38
C GLY A 46 -7.80 1.30 -2.48
N THR A 47 -7.99 0.03 -2.81
CA THR A 47 -7.21 -1.07 -2.24
C THR A 47 -5.72 -0.93 -2.60
N ILE A 48 -4.84 -1.49 -1.76
CA ILE A 48 -3.41 -1.54 -2.05
C ILE A 48 -3.15 -2.73 -2.97
N GLN A 49 -2.53 -2.46 -4.12
CA GLN A 49 -2.01 -3.48 -5.03
C GLN A 49 -0.49 -3.42 -5.10
N LYS A 50 0.16 -4.56 -4.84
CA LYS A 50 1.61 -4.74 -4.98
C LYS A 50 1.90 -6.16 -5.45
N GLY A 51 2.95 -6.30 -6.24
CA GLY A 51 3.36 -7.60 -6.73
C GLY A 51 4.86 -7.71 -6.84
N LEU A 52 5.32 -8.96 -6.94
CA LEU A 52 6.72 -9.32 -7.08
C LEU A 52 6.90 -10.10 -8.37
N LEU A 53 7.89 -9.67 -9.15
CA LEU A 53 8.27 -10.29 -10.42
C LEU A 53 9.51 -11.16 -10.20
N PHE A 54 9.42 -12.43 -10.54
CA PHE A 54 10.49 -13.40 -10.41
C PHE A 54 10.85 -13.98 -11.79
N ARG A 55 12.14 -14.12 -12.07
CA ARG A 55 12.60 -14.93 -13.21
C ARG A 55 12.54 -16.40 -12.86
N LYS A 56 12.16 -17.23 -13.82
CA LYS A 56 12.20 -18.68 -13.69
C LYS A 56 13.66 -19.14 -13.80
N PRO A 57 14.23 -19.83 -12.79
CA PRO A 57 15.59 -20.34 -12.90
C PRO A 57 15.69 -21.40 -14.01
N ALA A 58 16.74 -21.33 -14.83
CA ALA A 58 16.97 -22.32 -15.91
C ALA A 58 17.12 -23.77 -15.39
N ALA A 59 17.54 -23.94 -14.13
CA ALA A 59 17.71 -25.22 -13.47
C ALA A 59 16.56 -25.59 -12.51
N ALA A 60 15.40 -24.93 -12.61
CA ALA A 60 14.29 -25.19 -11.71
C ALA A 60 13.76 -26.63 -11.89
N THR A 61 13.89 -27.45 -10.85
CA THR A 61 13.34 -28.81 -10.79
C THR A 61 11.85 -28.84 -10.41
N THR A 62 11.37 -27.77 -9.76
CA THR A 62 9.99 -27.63 -9.32
C THR A 62 9.11 -27.16 -10.47
N THR A 63 8.01 -27.87 -10.74
CA THR A 63 7.01 -27.45 -11.73
C THR A 63 6.30 -26.19 -11.27
N THR A 64 5.79 -25.36 -12.20
CA THR A 64 5.04 -24.15 -11.80
C THR A 64 3.82 -24.51 -10.95
N VAL A 65 3.16 -25.64 -11.26
CA VAL A 65 2.03 -26.15 -10.48
C VAL A 65 2.41 -26.40 -9.02
N ALA A 66 3.52 -27.11 -8.75
CA ALA A 66 3.95 -27.38 -7.37
C ALA A 66 4.35 -26.10 -6.62
N PHE A 67 4.89 -25.10 -7.34
CA PHE A 67 5.18 -23.78 -6.78
C PHE A 67 3.90 -23.03 -6.39
N VAL A 68 2.90 -23.02 -7.27
CA VAL A 68 1.60 -22.38 -7.02
C VAL A 68 0.86 -23.06 -5.86
N ASP A 69 0.89 -24.39 -5.80
CA ASP A 69 0.30 -25.14 -4.69
C ASP A 69 0.99 -24.81 -3.36
N SER A 70 2.32 -24.71 -3.35
CA SER A 70 3.09 -24.31 -2.16
C SER A 70 2.73 -22.89 -1.71
N LEU A 71 2.58 -21.95 -2.65
CA LEU A 71 2.13 -20.59 -2.36
C LEU A 71 0.71 -20.59 -1.78
N LYS A 72 -0.21 -21.37 -2.35
CA LYS A 72 -1.60 -21.46 -1.88
C LYS A 72 -1.69 -22.07 -0.49
N SER A 73 -0.99 -23.17 -0.22
CA SER A 73 -0.96 -23.80 1.10
C SER A 73 -0.35 -22.90 2.16
N SER A 74 0.76 -22.23 1.85
CA SER A 74 1.39 -21.28 2.77
C SER A 74 0.57 -19.99 2.95
N PHE A 75 -0.22 -19.58 1.95
CA PHE A 75 -1.15 -18.46 2.07
C PHE A 75 -2.26 -18.78 3.07
N SER A 76 -2.82 -19.99 3.03
CA SER A 76 -3.77 -20.47 4.04
C SER A 76 -3.20 -20.45 5.47
N ALA A 77 -1.93 -20.84 5.63
CA ALA A 77 -1.23 -20.74 6.92
C ALA A 77 -0.98 -19.28 7.34
N ALA A 78 -0.63 -18.40 6.39
CA ALA A 78 -0.44 -16.98 6.65
C ALA A 78 -1.77 -16.31 7.06
N LEU A 79 -2.89 -16.67 6.43
CA LEU A 79 -4.22 -16.18 6.82
C LEU A 79 -4.59 -16.61 8.25
N ALA A 80 -4.15 -17.76 8.74
CA ALA A 80 -4.37 -18.14 10.14
C ALA A 80 -3.67 -17.18 11.13
N LEU A 81 -2.53 -16.63 10.73
CA LEU A 81 -1.79 -15.64 11.53
C LEU A 81 -2.40 -14.24 11.35
N PHE A 82 -2.75 -13.87 10.12
CA PHE A 82 -3.31 -12.57 9.75
C PHE A 82 -4.80 -12.69 9.42
N TYR A 83 -5.55 -13.28 10.33
CA TYR A 83 -6.96 -13.65 10.17
C TYR A 83 -7.90 -12.53 9.72
N PRO A 84 -7.67 -11.22 10.01
CA PRO A 84 -8.53 -10.17 9.46
C PRO A 84 -8.55 -10.11 7.93
N PHE A 85 -7.52 -10.61 7.24
CA PHE A 85 -7.48 -10.63 5.78
C PHE A 85 -8.44 -11.65 5.14
N ALA A 86 -8.88 -12.66 5.89
CA ALA A 86 -9.90 -13.61 5.44
C ALA A 86 -11.33 -13.15 5.78
N GLY A 87 -11.49 -12.01 6.46
CA GLY A 87 -12.78 -11.48 6.89
C GLY A 87 -13.52 -10.62 5.85
N ARG A 88 -14.54 -9.90 6.33
CA ARG A 88 -15.28 -8.85 5.60
C ARG A 88 -15.46 -7.61 6.47
N LEU A 89 -15.80 -6.47 5.89
CA LEU A 89 -16.31 -5.34 6.69
C LEU A 89 -17.74 -5.64 7.13
N SER A 90 -18.12 -5.16 8.30
CA SER A 90 -19.49 -5.18 8.79
C SER A 90 -19.80 -3.87 9.51
N ALA A 91 -21.08 -3.53 9.63
CA ALA A 91 -21.52 -2.34 10.36
C ALA A 91 -22.61 -2.72 11.35
N ASP A 92 -22.52 -2.17 12.56
CA ASP A 92 -23.64 -2.12 13.50
C ASP A 92 -24.27 -0.73 13.39
N GLU A 93 -25.50 -0.66 12.91
CA GLU A 93 -26.27 0.59 12.85
C GLU A 93 -26.87 0.92 14.23
N HIS A 94 -26.90 2.21 14.54
CA HIS A 94 -27.42 2.83 15.76
C HIS A 94 -28.55 3.80 15.36
N PRO A 95 -29.77 3.31 15.10
CA PRO A 95 -30.87 4.14 14.57
C PRO A 95 -31.27 5.29 15.50
N GLU A 96 -31.00 5.16 16.80
CA GLU A 96 -31.35 6.15 17.82
C GLU A 96 -30.61 7.49 17.64
N ASP A 97 -29.39 7.46 17.11
CA ASP A 97 -28.58 8.64 16.84
C ASP A 97 -28.17 8.78 15.36
N GLY A 98 -28.65 7.87 14.50
CA GLY A 98 -28.42 7.91 13.05
C GLY A 98 -26.98 7.59 12.66
N THR A 99 -26.25 6.84 13.50
CA THR A 99 -24.84 6.48 13.27
C THR A 99 -24.64 4.99 13.06
N ALA A 100 -23.43 4.59 12.68
CA ALA A 100 -23.00 3.21 12.60
C ALA A 100 -21.56 3.06 13.08
N THR A 101 -21.22 1.89 13.59
CA THR A 101 -19.84 1.49 13.89
C THR A 101 -19.39 0.43 12.91
N ILE A 102 -18.25 0.62 12.25
CA ILE A 102 -17.71 -0.32 11.26
C ILE A 102 -16.65 -1.21 11.91
N TYR A 103 -16.72 -2.49 11.61
CA TYR A 103 -15.82 -3.53 12.05
C TYR A 103 -15.21 -4.28 10.87
N ILE A 104 -14.10 -4.97 11.15
CA ILE A 104 -13.67 -6.14 10.37
C ILE A 104 -14.27 -7.36 11.06
N ASP A 105 -15.24 -7.97 10.40
CA ASP A 105 -15.78 -9.27 10.77
C ASP A 105 -14.79 -10.36 10.37
N CYS A 106 -14.13 -10.95 11.37
CA CYS A 106 -13.10 -11.98 11.24
C CYS A 106 -13.74 -13.38 11.10
N ASN A 107 -14.68 -13.48 10.16
CA ASN A 107 -15.55 -14.63 9.95
C ASN A 107 -14.96 -15.73 9.06
N ASP A 108 -13.69 -15.60 8.65
CA ASP A 108 -13.01 -16.52 7.73
C ASP A 108 -13.82 -16.81 6.45
N ALA A 109 -14.51 -15.79 5.92
CA ALA A 109 -15.17 -15.84 4.60
C ALA A 109 -14.19 -16.04 3.42
N GLY A 110 -12.89 -16.16 3.70
CA GLY A 110 -11.84 -16.54 2.77
C GLY A 110 -11.36 -15.39 1.88
N ALA A 111 -10.19 -15.62 1.30
CA ALA A 111 -9.51 -14.73 0.36
C ALA A 111 -9.31 -15.42 -1.00
N PRO A 112 -9.71 -14.81 -2.12
CA PRO A 112 -9.50 -15.38 -3.44
C PRO A 112 -8.02 -15.59 -3.76
N PHE A 113 -7.73 -16.73 -4.37
CA PHE A 113 -6.44 -17.09 -4.92
C PHE A 113 -6.64 -17.56 -6.35
N ALA A 114 -6.06 -16.83 -7.30
CA ALA A 114 -6.10 -17.15 -8.72
C ALA A 114 -4.72 -17.60 -9.23
N HIS A 115 -4.73 -18.59 -10.12
CA HIS A 115 -3.60 -18.96 -10.92
C HIS A 115 -3.91 -18.64 -12.38
N ALA A 116 -3.04 -17.88 -13.04
CA ALA A 116 -3.22 -17.41 -14.41
C ALA A 116 -1.94 -17.59 -15.24
N SER A 117 -2.07 -17.50 -16.56
CA SER A 117 -0.96 -17.56 -17.51
C SER A 117 -1.03 -16.38 -18.47
N ALA A 118 0.12 -15.75 -18.68
CA ALA A 118 0.37 -14.72 -19.68
C ALA A 118 1.52 -15.19 -20.58
N ALA A 119 1.32 -16.31 -21.28
CA ALA A 119 2.37 -17.00 -22.03
C ALA A 119 3.07 -16.13 -23.10
N GLY A 120 2.41 -15.07 -23.58
CA GLY A 120 2.98 -14.11 -24.55
C GLY A 120 3.75 -12.94 -23.92
N VAL A 121 3.91 -12.89 -22.60
CA VAL A 121 4.60 -11.82 -21.87
C VAL A 121 5.87 -12.38 -21.24
N SER A 122 6.99 -11.68 -21.40
CA SER A 122 8.26 -11.96 -20.72
C SER A 122 8.54 -10.97 -19.60
N VAL A 123 9.52 -11.29 -18.76
CA VAL A 123 10.05 -10.37 -17.74
C VAL A 123 10.64 -9.12 -18.40
N ALA A 124 11.27 -9.25 -19.58
CA ALA A 124 11.83 -8.14 -20.33
C ALA A 124 10.74 -7.16 -20.81
N ASP A 125 9.59 -7.68 -21.27
CA ASP A 125 8.45 -6.85 -21.70
C ASP A 125 7.90 -5.95 -20.58
N ILE A 126 8.16 -6.31 -19.32
CA ILE A 126 7.76 -5.52 -18.14
C ILE A 126 8.84 -4.52 -17.73
N LEU A 127 10.12 -4.91 -17.78
CA LEU A 127 11.23 -4.15 -17.18
C LEU A 127 11.95 -3.22 -18.15
N ASP A 128 12.01 -3.57 -19.44
CA ASP A 128 12.77 -2.84 -20.45
C ASP A 128 12.07 -1.56 -20.96
N PRO A 129 10.72 -1.51 -21.05
CA PRO A 129 10.04 -0.28 -21.45
C PRO A 129 10.33 0.93 -20.55
N VAL A 130 10.41 2.11 -21.16
CA VAL A 130 10.59 3.38 -20.42
C VAL A 130 9.42 3.67 -19.48
N TYR A 131 8.20 3.29 -19.90
CA TYR A 131 6.99 3.42 -19.12
C TYR A 131 6.47 2.03 -18.78
N ILE A 132 5.97 1.85 -17.57
CA ILE A 132 5.38 0.59 -17.13
C ILE A 132 4.19 0.26 -18.05
N PRO A 133 4.09 -0.96 -18.60
CA PRO A 133 2.94 -1.40 -19.39
C PRO A 133 1.75 -1.64 -18.44
N SER A 134 1.12 -0.56 -17.97
CA SER A 134 0.08 -0.60 -16.93
C SER A 134 -1.14 -1.43 -17.35
N ASP A 135 -1.47 -1.49 -18.64
CA ASP A 135 -2.52 -2.35 -19.19
C ASP A 135 -2.27 -3.84 -18.91
N VAL A 136 -1.03 -4.29 -19.13
CA VAL A 136 -0.61 -5.67 -18.86
C VAL A 136 -0.52 -5.90 -17.36
N ILE A 137 0.18 -5.03 -16.62
CA ILE A 137 0.42 -5.21 -15.19
C ILE A 137 -0.88 -5.22 -14.39
N LEU A 138 -1.86 -4.39 -14.75
CA LEU A 138 -3.16 -4.38 -14.07
C LEU A 138 -3.89 -5.73 -14.19
N SER A 139 -3.73 -6.44 -15.32
CA SER A 139 -4.32 -7.77 -15.50
C SER A 139 -3.69 -8.86 -14.63
N PHE A 140 -2.58 -8.57 -13.94
CA PHE A 140 -1.92 -9.48 -13.00
C PHE A 140 -2.41 -9.34 -11.55
N PHE A 141 -3.40 -8.48 -11.31
CA PHE A 141 -3.96 -8.24 -9.99
C PHE A 141 -5.44 -8.65 -9.89
N PRO A 142 -5.85 -9.27 -8.77
CA PRO A 142 -7.26 -9.49 -8.49
C PRO A 142 -7.91 -8.22 -7.92
N LEU A 143 -9.24 -8.15 -7.91
CA LEU A 143 -10.01 -7.09 -7.22
C LEU A 143 -9.68 -5.65 -7.70
N ASN A 144 -9.38 -5.50 -8.98
CA ASN A 144 -9.09 -4.19 -9.58
C ASN A 144 -10.25 -3.19 -9.38
N TRP A 145 -9.89 -1.92 -9.23
CA TRP A 145 -10.82 -0.78 -9.15
C TRP A 145 -11.74 -0.75 -7.92
N LEU A 146 -11.50 -1.60 -6.91
CA LEU A 146 -12.23 -1.54 -5.65
C LEU A 146 -11.67 -0.49 -4.70
N ARG A 147 -12.58 0.25 -4.08
CA ARG A 147 -12.32 1.05 -2.87
C ARG A 147 -12.48 0.18 -1.63
N ASN A 148 -11.92 0.62 -0.52
CA ASN A 148 -11.89 -0.18 0.69
C ASN A 148 -13.28 -0.39 1.32
N TYR A 149 -14.23 0.54 1.14
CA TYR A 149 -15.60 0.36 1.61
C TYR A 149 -16.31 -0.81 0.91
N HIS A 150 -15.90 -1.20 -0.31
CA HIS A 150 -16.44 -2.41 -0.95
C HIS A 150 -16.17 -3.69 -0.14
N GLY A 151 -15.31 -3.63 0.88
CA GLY A 151 -15.06 -4.74 1.80
C GLY A 151 -16.27 -5.30 2.53
N PHE A 152 -17.44 -4.62 2.52
CA PHE A 152 -18.71 -5.18 3.02
C PHE A 152 -19.17 -6.39 2.20
N GLU A 153 -18.98 -6.34 0.88
CA GLU A 153 -19.44 -7.37 -0.07
C GLU A 153 -18.28 -8.13 -0.72
N HIS A 154 -17.09 -7.50 -0.74
CA HIS A 154 -15.90 -8.03 -1.39
C HIS A 154 -14.82 -8.47 -0.39
N PRO A 155 -13.95 -9.42 -0.77
CA PRO A 155 -12.85 -9.86 0.09
C PRO A 155 -11.86 -8.74 0.45
N LEU A 156 -11.32 -8.82 1.66
CA LEU A 156 -10.34 -7.85 2.18
C LEU A 156 -8.91 -8.12 1.69
N ALA A 157 -8.64 -9.31 1.18
CA ALA A 157 -7.39 -9.67 0.53
C ALA A 157 -7.65 -10.65 -0.63
N ALA A 158 -6.80 -10.59 -1.65
CA ALA A 158 -6.76 -11.56 -2.74
C ALA A 158 -5.35 -11.66 -3.32
N VAL A 159 -5.05 -12.82 -3.91
CA VAL A 159 -3.76 -13.12 -4.56
C VAL A 159 -4.00 -13.62 -5.97
N GLN A 160 -3.15 -13.23 -6.91
CA GLN A 160 -3.02 -13.83 -8.23
C GLN A 160 -1.57 -14.19 -8.51
N VAL A 161 -1.33 -15.44 -8.89
CA VAL A 161 -0.06 -15.90 -9.44
C VAL A 161 -0.20 -15.99 -10.94
N THR A 162 0.61 -15.24 -11.69
CA THR A 162 0.58 -15.21 -13.15
C THR A 162 1.89 -15.77 -13.72
N GLU A 163 1.81 -16.89 -14.44
CA GLU A 163 2.93 -17.45 -15.19
C GLU A 163 3.26 -16.55 -16.39
N LEU A 164 4.53 -16.22 -16.58
CA LEU A 164 5.07 -15.54 -17.75
C LEU A 164 5.89 -16.54 -18.57
N SER A 165 6.27 -16.16 -19.79
CA SER A 165 7.11 -17.01 -20.66
C SER A 165 8.44 -17.43 -20.01
N ASP A 166 9.05 -16.55 -19.22
CA ASP A 166 10.36 -16.74 -18.57
C ASP A 166 10.35 -16.39 -17.07
N GLY A 167 9.17 -16.26 -16.46
CA GLY A 167 9.03 -15.78 -15.09
C GLY A 167 7.67 -16.04 -14.46
N VAL A 168 7.47 -15.49 -13.26
CA VAL A 168 6.21 -15.52 -12.53
C VAL A 168 6.00 -14.17 -11.85
N PHE A 169 4.79 -13.64 -11.93
CA PHE A 169 4.34 -12.49 -11.16
C PHE A 169 3.41 -12.94 -10.03
N VAL A 170 3.73 -12.57 -8.79
CA VAL A 170 2.85 -12.80 -7.64
C VAL A 170 2.27 -11.46 -7.22
N GLY A 171 1.02 -11.21 -7.61
CA GLY A 171 0.27 -9.99 -7.28
C GLY A 171 -0.68 -10.22 -6.12
N TRP A 172 -0.83 -9.22 -5.25
CA TRP A 172 -1.85 -9.22 -4.21
C TRP A 172 -2.56 -7.88 -4.12
N THR A 173 -3.82 -7.95 -3.68
CA THR A 173 -4.69 -6.81 -3.40
C THR A 173 -5.14 -6.91 -1.95
N ILE A 174 -4.92 -5.87 -1.15
CA ILE A 174 -5.30 -5.84 0.27
C ILE A 174 -6.04 -4.52 0.57
N SER A 175 -7.14 -4.61 1.31
CA SER A 175 -7.90 -3.45 1.76
C SER A 175 -7.05 -2.56 2.67
N HIS A 176 -6.83 -1.31 2.25
CA HIS A 176 -6.08 -0.33 3.02
C HIS A 176 -6.81 0.03 4.32
N ALA A 177 -8.13 -0.12 4.41
CA ALA A 177 -8.87 0.04 5.67
C ALA A 177 -8.52 -1.03 6.72
N VAL A 178 -7.81 -2.10 6.33
CA VAL A 178 -7.42 -3.18 7.23
C VAL A 178 -5.96 -3.09 7.65
N ALA A 179 -5.08 -2.61 6.75
CA ALA A 179 -3.63 -2.64 6.97
C ALA A 179 -2.91 -1.53 6.21
N ASP A 180 -1.87 -0.97 6.83
CA ASP A 180 -0.89 -0.14 6.12
C ASP A 180 0.23 -0.97 5.50
N GLY A 181 1.16 -0.28 4.81
CA GLY A 181 2.29 -0.92 4.15
C GLY A 181 3.18 -1.74 5.09
N ALA A 182 3.36 -1.34 6.36
CA ALA A 182 4.19 -2.09 7.29
C ALA A 182 3.53 -3.41 7.69
N THR A 183 2.22 -3.40 7.97
CA THR A 183 1.46 -4.63 8.23
C THR A 183 1.43 -5.54 7.00
N ILE A 184 1.23 -5.00 5.79
CA ILE A 184 1.27 -5.78 4.55
C ILE A 184 2.64 -6.43 4.33
N TRP A 185 3.74 -5.71 4.53
CA TRP A 185 5.07 -6.30 4.37
C TRP A 185 5.41 -7.31 5.46
N LYS A 186 4.90 -7.15 6.69
CA LYS A 186 4.98 -8.20 7.73
C LYS A 186 4.27 -9.45 7.25
N PHE A 187 3.06 -9.32 6.68
CA PHE A 187 2.31 -10.42 6.07
C PHE A 187 3.08 -11.12 4.96
N VAL A 188 3.58 -10.39 3.96
CA VAL A 188 4.33 -10.97 2.84
C VAL A 188 5.60 -11.67 3.30
N LYS A 189 6.34 -11.10 4.28
CA LYS A 189 7.52 -11.76 4.87
C LYS A 189 7.13 -13.06 5.58
N SER A 190 6.10 -13.04 6.43
CA SER A 190 5.60 -14.23 7.13
C SER A 190 5.12 -15.31 6.16
N TRP A 191 4.34 -14.93 5.14
CA TRP A 191 3.88 -15.83 4.10
C TRP A 191 5.04 -16.47 3.33
N SER A 192 6.04 -15.67 2.94
CA SER A 192 7.24 -16.18 2.27
C SER A 192 8.01 -17.18 3.14
N ALA A 193 8.08 -16.94 4.45
CA ALA A 193 8.78 -17.79 5.40
C ALA A 193 8.02 -19.10 5.65
N LEU A 194 6.69 -19.03 5.78
CA LEU A 194 5.83 -20.20 5.81
C LEU A 194 5.96 -21.05 4.54
N CYS A 195 6.06 -20.41 3.37
CA CYS A 195 6.27 -21.10 2.09
C CYS A 195 7.62 -21.82 2.01
N ARG A 196 8.66 -21.30 2.68
CA ARG A 196 9.98 -21.94 2.77
C ARG A 196 10.08 -22.96 3.91
N GLY A 197 9.13 -22.99 4.83
CA GLY A 197 9.17 -23.82 6.04
C GLY A 197 10.12 -23.28 7.13
N ASP A 198 10.50 -22.01 7.10
CA ASP A 198 11.45 -21.37 8.04
C ASP A 198 10.78 -20.35 8.99
N TYR A 199 9.46 -20.42 9.14
CA TYR A 199 8.69 -19.46 9.93
C TYR A 199 8.95 -19.60 11.45
N ASP A 200 9.40 -18.52 12.10
CA ASP A 200 9.52 -18.44 13.56
C ASP A 200 8.21 -17.97 14.21
N HIS A 201 7.50 -18.92 14.82
CA HIS A 201 6.24 -18.68 15.52
C HIS A 201 6.36 -17.74 16.74
N LYS A 202 7.56 -17.46 17.26
CA LYS A 202 7.76 -16.54 18.39
C LYS A 202 7.48 -15.08 18.04
N THR A 203 7.46 -14.73 16.74
CA THR A 203 7.19 -13.36 16.25
C THR A 203 5.71 -13.10 15.90
N ALA A 204 4.83 -14.10 16.13
CA ALA A 204 3.47 -14.14 15.60
C ALA A 204 2.44 -13.33 16.40
N ALA A 205 2.84 -12.59 17.43
CA ALA A 205 1.90 -11.74 18.17
C ALA A 205 1.45 -10.57 17.28
N PHE A 206 0.13 -10.47 17.10
CA PHE A 206 -0.53 -9.27 16.58
C PHE A 206 -1.24 -8.61 17.75
N SER A 207 -0.90 -7.35 18.01
CA SER A 207 -1.67 -6.52 18.91
C SER A 207 -2.46 -5.50 18.10
N ARG A 208 -3.80 -5.55 18.18
CA ARG A 208 -4.65 -4.45 17.70
C ARG A 208 -5.30 -3.68 18.84
N ASN A 209 -5.05 -4.10 20.09
CA ASN A 209 -5.73 -3.62 21.28
C ASN A 209 -5.15 -2.36 21.91
N TRP A 210 -4.39 -1.57 21.15
CA TRP A 210 -3.63 -0.47 21.72
C TRP A 210 -4.36 0.87 21.75
N PHE A 211 -5.29 1.10 20.82
CA PHE A 211 -6.04 2.36 20.82
C PHE A 211 -6.98 2.44 22.02
N ILE A 212 -6.69 3.41 22.91
CA ILE A 212 -7.49 4.13 23.93
C ILE A 212 -8.74 3.38 24.42
N ASP A 213 -8.87 3.18 25.75
CA ASP A 213 -10.09 2.95 26.56
C ASP A 213 -11.33 2.44 25.78
N GLU A 214 -11.91 1.30 26.16
CA GLU A 214 -13.11 0.68 25.55
C GLU A 214 -14.17 1.67 25.03
N LYS A 215 -14.43 2.79 25.72
CA LYS A 215 -15.41 3.82 25.30
C LYS A 215 -15.03 4.62 24.06
N HIS A 216 -13.75 4.70 23.69
CA HIS A 216 -13.24 5.43 22.53
C HIS A 216 -12.84 4.50 21.36
N ARG A 217 -12.94 3.18 21.54
CA ARG A 217 -12.63 2.19 20.50
C ARG A 217 -13.72 2.11 19.44
N LEU A 218 -14.95 2.45 19.81
CA LEU A 218 -16.11 2.41 18.94
C LEU A 218 -16.39 3.80 18.39
N ILE A 219 -15.83 4.07 17.21
CA ILE A 219 -16.13 5.31 16.49
C ILE A 219 -17.47 5.15 15.79
N LYS A 220 -18.41 6.02 16.14
CA LYS A 220 -19.71 6.17 15.46
C LYS A 220 -19.56 7.15 14.30
N ILE A 221 -19.93 6.74 13.09
CA ILE A 221 -19.97 7.60 11.90
C ILE A 221 -21.43 7.73 11.40
N PRO A 222 -21.83 8.85 10.78
CA PRO A 222 -23.19 8.99 10.26
C PRO A 222 -23.53 7.92 9.22
N ILE A 223 -24.72 7.28 9.30
CA ILE A 223 -25.16 6.27 8.32
C ILE A 223 -25.23 6.86 6.91
N THR A 224 -25.58 8.14 6.79
CA THR A 224 -25.58 8.86 5.51
C THR A 224 -24.22 8.80 4.81
N LYS A 225 -23.11 8.83 5.56
CA LYS A 225 -21.77 8.70 4.98
C LYS A 225 -21.50 7.32 4.40
N ILE A 226 -22.02 6.26 5.02
CA ILE A 226 -21.90 4.90 4.49
C ILE A 226 -22.66 4.78 3.17
N LYS A 227 -23.88 5.32 3.09
CA LYS A 227 -24.70 5.32 1.87
C LYS A 227 -24.14 6.23 0.77
N GLU A 228 -23.53 7.36 1.14
CA GLU A 228 -22.80 8.21 0.18
C GLU A 228 -21.67 7.43 -0.49
N PHE A 229 -20.96 6.55 0.24
CA PHE A 229 -19.89 5.73 -0.33
C PHE A 229 -20.40 4.83 -1.46
N GLU A 230 -21.60 4.26 -1.32
CA GLU A 230 -22.24 3.42 -2.35
C GLU A 230 -22.56 4.19 -3.63
N GLY A 231 -22.83 5.49 -3.53
CA GLY A 231 -23.16 6.37 -4.66
C GLY A 231 -21.96 6.96 -5.41
N GLU A 232 -20.75 6.85 -4.86
CA GLU A 232 -19.56 7.34 -5.55
C GLU A 232 -19.14 6.36 -6.66
N GLY A 233 -19.40 6.74 -7.90
CA GLY A 233 -19.15 5.92 -9.09
C GLY A 233 -17.69 5.44 -9.27
N LYS A 234 -17.47 4.62 -10.32
CA LYS A 234 -16.16 4.06 -10.66
C LYS A 234 -15.05 5.11 -10.61
N ILE A 235 -13.92 4.77 -9.99
CA ILE A 235 -12.75 5.66 -10.00
C ILE A 235 -12.28 5.80 -11.46
N VAL A 236 -12.42 7.00 -12.01
CA VAL A 236 -11.82 7.35 -13.30
C VAL A 236 -10.45 7.94 -12.98
N PHE A 237 -9.41 7.12 -13.06
CA PHE A 237 -8.05 7.64 -12.98
C PHE A 237 -7.69 8.32 -14.31
N PRO A 238 -7.02 9.48 -14.29
CA PRO A 238 -6.42 10.02 -15.49
C PRO A 238 -5.43 8.99 -16.06
N GLN A 239 -5.33 8.93 -17.39
CA GLN A 239 -4.38 8.07 -18.09
C GLN A 239 -2.96 8.61 -17.88
N LEU A 240 -2.37 8.27 -16.74
CA LEU A 240 -1.00 8.63 -16.38
C LEU A 240 -0.06 7.52 -16.84
N LYS A 241 1.11 7.92 -17.35
CA LYS A 241 2.19 6.98 -17.63
C LYS A 241 3.06 6.83 -16.40
N GLU A 242 3.23 5.60 -15.94
CA GLU A 242 4.08 5.29 -14.80
C GLU A 242 5.51 4.98 -15.24
N ARG A 243 6.49 5.33 -14.40
CA ARG A 243 7.92 5.04 -14.65
C ARG A 243 8.67 4.83 -13.35
N VAL A 244 9.57 3.85 -13.33
CA VAL A 244 10.53 3.66 -12.23
C VAL A 244 11.79 4.49 -12.50
N LEU A 245 12.17 5.32 -11.53
CA LEU A 245 13.41 6.11 -11.57
C LEU A 245 14.45 5.48 -10.64
N HIS A 246 15.58 5.06 -11.20
CA HIS A 246 16.68 4.49 -10.42
C HIS A 246 17.65 5.59 -9.97
N PHE A 247 17.84 5.71 -8.65
CA PHE A 247 18.83 6.59 -8.04
C PHE A 247 19.96 5.75 -7.46
N SER A 248 21.17 5.92 -7.99
CA SER A 248 22.34 5.20 -7.49
C SER A 248 22.70 5.64 -6.06
N ARG A 249 23.41 4.78 -5.31
CA ARG A 249 23.95 5.14 -3.98
C ARG A 249 24.71 6.47 -4.02
N ARG A 250 25.60 6.62 -5.00
CA ARG A 250 26.39 7.84 -5.20
C ARG A 250 25.50 9.06 -5.41
N THR A 251 24.49 8.95 -6.27
CA THR A 251 23.52 10.04 -6.51
C THR A 251 22.78 10.44 -5.22
N LEU A 252 22.39 9.46 -4.40
CA LEU A 252 21.73 9.73 -3.11
C LEU A 252 22.67 10.40 -2.10
N GLU A 253 23.93 9.99 -2.06
CA GLU A 253 24.98 10.59 -1.22
C GLU A 253 25.28 12.04 -1.65
N ASP A 254 25.36 12.28 -2.96
CA ASP A 254 25.56 13.63 -3.51
C ASP A 254 24.37 14.54 -3.19
N LEU A 255 23.13 14.05 -3.36
CA LEU A 255 21.92 14.79 -2.98
C LEU A 255 21.89 15.13 -1.49
N LYS A 256 22.23 14.15 -0.64
CA LYS A 256 22.26 14.34 0.82
C LYS A 256 23.33 15.36 1.23
N THR A 257 24.53 15.25 0.67
CA THR A 257 25.65 16.18 0.96
C THR A 257 25.26 17.60 0.58
N ARG A 258 24.71 17.79 -0.63
CA ARG A 258 24.24 19.11 -1.10
C ARG A 258 23.13 19.68 -0.24
N ALA A 259 22.11 18.88 0.09
CA ALA A 259 21.00 19.33 0.92
C ALA A 259 21.46 19.81 2.29
N ASN A 260 22.37 19.07 2.95
CA ASN A 260 22.93 19.47 4.25
C ASN A 260 23.82 20.72 4.14
N ALA A 261 24.65 20.84 3.11
CA ALA A 261 25.49 22.02 2.90
C ALA A 261 24.64 23.28 2.69
N GLU A 262 23.67 23.23 1.76
CA GLU A 262 22.77 24.35 1.50
C GLU A 262 21.93 24.72 2.73
N ALA A 263 21.49 23.74 3.53
CA ALA A 263 20.71 23.98 4.75
C ALA A 263 21.54 24.65 5.86
N ALA A 264 22.83 24.31 5.96
CA ALA A 264 23.76 24.94 6.90
C ALA A 264 24.00 26.42 6.52
N ASP A 265 24.21 26.71 5.24
CA ASP A 265 24.48 28.07 4.75
C ASP A 265 23.33 29.06 5.04
N ILE A 266 22.08 28.58 5.02
CA ILE A 266 20.88 29.41 5.26
C ILE A 266 20.49 29.49 6.74
N GLY A 267 21.22 28.83 7.65
CA GLY A 267 20.91 28.82 9.08
C GLY A 267 19.53 28.23 9.41
N CYS A 268 18.91 27.50 8.48
CA CYS A 268 17.58 26.89 8.68
C CYS A 268 17.64 25.62 9.55
N PHE A 269 18.74 25.44 10.29
CA PHE A 269 19.13 24.17 10.85
C PHE A 269 19.56 24.31 12.33
N GLY A 270 18.90 23.54 13.21
CA GLY A 270 19.33 23.31 14.60
C GLY A 270 20.34 22.16 14.67
N ASP A 271 20.09 21.11 15.48
CA ASP A 271 21.04 20.00 15.72
C ASP A 271 20.85 18.73 14.86
N GLY A 272 19.75 18.57 14.11
CA GLY A 272 19.51 17.35 13.30
C GLY A 272 20.44 17.13 12.09
N LYS A 273 20.12 16.21 11.18
CA LYS A 273 20.77 16.12 9.85
C LYS A 273 19.74 15.71 8.81
N ILE A 274 19.81 16.30 7.61
CA ILE A 274 18.92 15.92 6.51
C ILE A 274 19.28 14.51 6.04
N SER A 275 18.29 13.62 5.99
CA SER A 275 18.44 12.23 5.58
C SER A 275 18.44 12.06 4.05
N SER A 276 18.88 10.90 3.56
CA SER A 276 18.82 10.59 2.11
C SER A 276 17.39 10.59 1.59
N LEU A 277 16.42 10.11 2.38
CA LEU A 277 15.01 10.11 2.02
C LEU A 277 14.47 11.54 1.87
N GLN A 278 14.73 12.39 2.87
CA GLN A 278 14.31 13.80 2.85
C GLN A 278 14.93 14.54 1.66
N SER A 279 16.21 14.29 1.38
CA SER A 279 16.93 14.87 0.24
C SER A 279 16.32 14.44 -1.09
N LEU A 280 16.01 13.16 -1.25
CA LEU A 280 15.41 12.61 -2.46
C LEU A 280 13.99 13.13 -2.69
N ILE A 281 13.13 13.09 -1.67
CA ILE A 281 11.75 13.60 -1.75
C ILE A 281 11.76 15.08 -2.14
N SER A 282 12.63 15.87 -1.52
CA SER A 282 12.76 17.30 -1.82
C SER A 282 13.23 17.53 -3.26
N HIS A 283 14.20 16.75 -3.72
CA HIS A 283 14.68 16.83 -5.10
C HIS A 283 13.56 16.50 -6.11
N LEU A 284 12.82 15.42 -5.88
CA LEU A 284 11.70 15.00 -6.72
C LEU A 284 10.58 16.04 -6.72
N TRP A 285 10.21 16.57 -5.56
CA TRP A 285 9.14 17.57 -5.45
C TRP A 285 9.48 18.82 -6.25
N ARG A 286 10.71 19.35 -6.09
CA ARG A 286 11.19 20.49 -6.90
C ARG A 286 11.19 20.19 -8.39
N ALA A 287 11.64 19.00 -8.77
CA ALA A 287 11.63 18.57 -10.17
C ALA A 287 10.20 18.55 -10.73
N VAL A 288 9.23 18.00 -10.00
CA VAL A 288 7.82 17.99 -10.42
C VAL A 288 7.30 19.41 -10.61
N ILE A 289 7.49 20.30 -9.64
CA ILE A 289 6.99 21.68 -9.70
C ILE A 289 7.59 22.44 -10.90
N ARG A 290 8.90 22.33 -11.13
CA ARG A 290 9.55 22.98 -12.28
C ARG A 290 9.02 22.47 -13.62
N ASN A 291 8.61 21.20 -13.70
CA ASN A 291 8.08 20.61 -14.93
C ASN A 291 6.57 20.86 -15.12
N LYS A 292 5.86 21.41 -14.13
CA LYS A 292 4.43 21.73 -14.25
C LYS A 292 4.16 23.00 -15.06
N ASN A 293 5.18 23.73 -15.53
CA ASN A 293 5.06 25.00 -16.26
C ASN A 293 4.07 25.98 -15.59
N ILE A 294 4.12 26.07 -14.26
CA ILE A 294 3.25 26.96 -13.49
C ILE A 294 3.71 28.40 -13.77
N THR A 295 2.83 29.20 -14.35
CA THR A 295 3.03 30.65 -14.44
C THR A 295 2.76 31.24 -13.07
N LEU A 296 3.83 31.61 -12.37
CA LEU A 296 3.69 32.33 -11.10
C LEU A 296 3.24 33.75 -11.42
N ASP A 297 2.17 34.21 -10.78
CA ASP A 297 1.86 35.63 -10.76
C ASP A 297 3.00 36.35 -10.03
N PRO A 298 3.72 37.28 -10.70
CA PRO A 298 4.83 38.01 -10.10
C PRO A 298 4.45 38.80 -8.84
N ASP A 299 3.16 39.12 -8.69
CA ASP A 299 2.61 39.88 -7.58
C ASP A 299 2.02 38.98 -6.46
N SER A 300 1.99 37.66 -6.66
CA SER A 300 1.45 36.69 -5.71
C SER A 300 2.56 35.94 -4.95
N ASP A 301 3.13 36.60 -3.93
CA ASP A 301 4.08 35.99 -2.98
C ASP A 301 3.45 34.93 -2.04
N GLN A 302 2.19 34.56 -2.31
CA GLN A 302 1.34 33.69 -1.48
C GLN A 302 1.06 32.33 -2.12
N GLU A 303 1.51 32.06 -3.35
CA GLU A 303 1.27 30.74 -3.94
C GLU A 303 2.14 29.65 -3.29
N GLU A 304 1.47 28.65 -2.72
CA GLU A 304 2.09 27.55 -2.01
C GLU A 304 1.77 26.21 -2.67
N ALA A 305 2.71 25.26 -2.58
CA ALA A 305 2.42 23.86 -2.85
C ALA A 305 2.49 23.06 -1.56
N ALA A 306 1.60 22.09 -1.46
CA ALA A 306 1.64 21.08 -0.42
C ALA A 306 2.18 19.76 -0.98
N PHE A 307 3.14 19.16 -0.27
CA PHE A 307 3.53 17.78 -0.44
C PHE A 307 3.06 16.98 0.76
N VAL A 308 2.23 15.97 0.51
CA VAL A 308 1.60 15.18 1.58
C VAL A 308 2.44 13.94 1.84
N VAL A 309 2.97 13.81 3.06
CA VAL A 309 3.71 12.63 3.51
C VAL A 309 2.86 11.75 4.42
N GLN A 310 3.11 10.45 4.33
CA GLN A 310 2.56 9.45 5.24
C GLN A 310 3.65 9.07 6.24
N VAL A 311 3.43 9.35 7.53
CA VAL A 311 4.39 9.13 8.61
C VAL A 311 3.90 7.99 9.47
N GLY A 312 4.67 6.90 9.50
CA GLY A 312 4.42 5.78 10.41
C GLY A 312 4.67 6.19 11.86
N PHE A 313 3.80 5.76 12.76
CA PHE A 313 3.89 6.10 14.18
C PHE A 313 4.00 4.90 15.12
N ARG A 314 4.24 3.71 14.56
CA ARG A 314 4.78 2.56 15.32
C ARG A 314 6.07 2.97 16.03
N SER A 315 6.35 2.31 17.16
CA SER A 315 7.41 2.62 18.12
C SER A 315 7.32 3.99 18.83
N ARG A 316 6.53 4.94 18.29
CA ARG A 316 6.31 6.27 18.89
C ARG A 316 5.04 6.30 19.74
N PHE A 317 3.94 5.79 19.19
CA PHE A 317 2.62 5.83 19.83
C PHE A 317 1.97 4.46 19.98
N VAL A 318 2.36 3.48 19.17
CA VAL A 318 1.86 2.10 19.23
C VAL A 318 3.02 1.11 19.14
N PRO A 319 2.87 -0.12 19.66
CA PRO A 319 3.88 -1.16 19.54
C PRO A 319 4.30 -1.46 18.10
N GLU A 320 5.53 -1.92 17.92
CA GLU A 320 6.07 -2.26 16.59
C GLU A 320 5.29 -3.41 15.92
N ASP A 321 4.72 -4.30 16.71
CA ASP A 321 3.91 -5.42 16.27
C ASP A 321 2.42 -5.08 16.06
N TYR A 322 2.05 -3.78 16.14
CA TYR A 322 0.69 -3.33 15.92
C TYR A 322 0.15 -3.72 14.53
N PHE A 323 -1.00 -4.41 14.52
CA PHE A 323 -1.74 -4.75 13.31
C PHE A 323 -2.73 -3.65 12.95
N GLY A 324 -2.66 -3.12 11.73
CA GLY A 324 -3.62 -2.15 11.21
C GLY A 324 -2.94 -0.97 10.56
N ASN A 325 -3.64 0.15 10.47
CA ASN A 325 -3.06 1.41 10.04
C ASN A 325 -2.49 2.17 11.24
N ALA A 326 -1.17 2.35 11.26
CA ALA A 326 -0.47 3.21 12.21
C ALA A 326 0.31 4.30 11.47
N VAL A 327 -0.44 5.06 10.66
CA VAL A 327 0.07 6.11 9.78
C VAL A 327 -0.74 7.38 9.96
N ILE A 328 -0.05 8.51 9.98
CA ILE A 328 -0.65 9.85 9.94
C ILE A 328 -0.24 10.54 8.64
N THR A 329 -1.19 11.26 8.05
CA THR A 329 -0.97 12.09 6.88
C THR A 329 -0.61 13.50 7.32
N TRP A 330 0.51 14.02 6.85
CA TRP A 330 0.96 15.36 7.20
C TRP A 330 1.33 16.18 5.95
N PRO A 331 0.75 17.38 5.76
CA PRO A 331 1.12 18.26 4.67
C PRO A 331 2.40 19.04 5.01
N ILE A 332 3.35 19.06 4.08
CA ILE A 332 4.49 19.98 4.09
C ILE A 332 4.18 21.07 3.08
N VAL A 333 4.12 22.32 3.53
CA VAL A 333 3.71 23.46 2.71
C VAL A 333 4.93 24.35 2.47
N VAL A 334 5.20 24.64 1.20
CA VAL A 334 6.34 25.46 0.78
C VAL A 334 5.90 26.38 -0.35
N LYS A 335 6.41 27.62 -0.35
CA LYS A 335 6.17 28.58 -1.43
C LYS A 335 6.63 28.06 -2.78
N LEU A 336 5.85 28.32 -3.82
CA LEU A 336 6.20 27.86 -5.18
C LEU A 336 7.53 28.45 -5.68
N THR A 337 7.85 29.70 -5.31
CA THR A 337 9.12 30.37 -5.66
C THR A 337 10.35 29.63 -5.11
N GLU A 338 10.22 28.99 -3.96
CA GLU A 338 11.29 28.20 -3.33
C GLU A 338 11.46 26.84 -4.02
N LEU A 339 10.35 26.26 -4.50
CA LEU A 339 10.35 25.00 -5.24
C LEU A 339 10.84 25.18 -6.68
N SER A 340 10.50 26.30 -7.32
CA SER A 340 10.79 26.60 -8.73
C SER A 340 12.17 27.20 -8.98
N GLY A 341 12.86 27.70 -7.95
CA GLY A 341 14.20 28.30 -8.04
C GLY A 341 15.24 27.43 -8.76
N GLY A 342 16.38 28.00 -9.15
CA GLY A 342 17.39 27.36 -10.01
C GLY A 342 17.88 25.96 -9.59
N ARG A 343 18.35 25.15 -10.55
CA ARG A 343 18.72 23.73 -10.33
C ARG A 343 19.76 23.51 -9.24
N ASP A 344 20.65 24.47 -9.03
CA ASP A 344 21.84 24.32 -8.19
C ASP A 344 21.70 24.90 -6.78
N LYS A 345 20.55 25.51 -6.45
CA LYS A 345 20.30 26.10 -5.11
C LYS A 345 18.87 25.81 -4.66
N GLY A 346 18.62 25.83 -3.35
CA GLY A 346 17.28 25.72 -2.75
C GLY A 346 16.81 24.29 -2.44
N LEU A 347 17.66 23.28 -2.64
CA LEU A 347 17.38 21.92 -2.19
C LEU A 347 17.40 21.84 -0.66
N GLY A 348 18.40 22.48 -0.03
CA GLY A 348 18.56 22.46 1.43
C GLY A 348 17.36 23.05 2.17
N ARG A 349 16.80 24.15 1.65
CA ARG A 349 15.62 24.80 2.25
C ARG A 349 14.38 23.90 2.21
N VAL A 350 14.05 23.35 1.05
CA VAL A 350 12.92 22.43 0.90
C VAL A 350 13.13 21.20 1.79
N ALA A 351 14.34 20.65 1.82
CA ALA A 351 14.66 19.51 2.66
C ALA A 351 14.60 19.81 4.16
N ALA A 352 14.88 21.04 4.59
CA ALA A 352 14.68 21.48 5.96
C ALA A 352 13.17 21.50 6.32
N GLU A 353 12.30 21.94 5.42
CA GLU A 353 10.84 21.88 5.64
C GLU A 353 10.34 20.44 5.74
N VAL A 354 10.85 19.52 4.90
CA VAL A 354 10.54 18.09 5.02
C VAL A 354 11.07 17.51 6.34
N ASN A 355 12.25 17.94 6.80
CA ASN A 355 12.88 17.45 8.02
C ASN A 355 12.09 17.78 9.30
N LYS A 356 11.31 18.86 9.31
CA LYS A 356 10.44 19.21 10.45
C LYS A 356 9.35 18.17 10.72
N VAL A 357 9.05 17.30 9.75
CA VAL A 357 7.93 16.34 9.81
C VAL A 357 8.39 14.90 9.94
N CYS A 358 9.47 14.51 9.23
CA CYS A 358 9.85 13.10 9.03
C CYS A 358 11.11 12.70 9.78
#